data_AF-A0A7S6M8C2-F1
#
_entry.id   AF-A0A7S6M8C2-F1
#
_cell.length_a   1.000
_cell.length_b   1.000
_cell.length_c   1.000
_cell.angle_alpha   90.00
_cell.angle_beta   90.00
_cell.angle_gamma   90.00
#
_symmetry.space_group_name_H-M   'P 1'
#
loop_
_entity.id
_entity.type
_entity.pdbx_description
1 polymer ?
#
loop_
_entity_poly.entity_id
_entity_poly.type
_entity_poly.pdbx_seq_one_letter_code
_entity_poly.pdbx_strand_id
1 'polypeptide(L)'
;MPCGIPICLVIIGWYIWFRIAGWYAPHKVGWMHEVWLDHPATTVRAAIVRRFGNGERTFLEGGHTIDFYRRGDARVTRVRHPGPVEFGDIPTMLSICVAVVNGRTLMSLRIDILPEVRVFRAAQQHYQELAGVECRVVVDEVTQAVERQREASAPSADQSDYAALGLKPGASWEQVQTAYRDACLKYHPDRLTGQQVEPHLVELAVQRFKEVSAAYRRLKDHLAQPQHA
;
A
#
# COMPACT_ATOMS: atom_id res chain seq x y z
N MET A 1 -20.67 -20.90 -5.79
CA MET A 1 -20.50 -19.85 -6.82
C MET A 1 -20.45 -18.51 -6.12
N PRO A 2 -19.29 -17.81 -6.04
CA PRO A 2 -19.25 -16.53 -5.37
C PRO A 2 -19.78 -15.46 -6.33
N CYS A 3 -20.86 -14.81 -5.91
CA CYS A 3 -21.47 -13.68 -6.59
C CYS A 3 -20.51 -12.49 -6.44
N GLY A 4 -19.65 -12.28 -7.43
CA GLY A 4 -18.75 -11.13 -7.48
C GLY A 4 -19.58 -9.86 -7.62
N ILE A 5 -19.43 -8.94 -6.68
CA ILE A 5 -19.86 -7.55 -6.89
C ILE A 5 -18.98 -7.02 -8.03
N PRO A 6 -19.53 -6.72 -9.22
CA PRO A 6 -18.72 -6.23 -10.31
C PRO A 6 -18.17 -4.85 -9.92
N ILE A 7 -16.90 -4.62 -10.25
CA ILE A 7 -16.15 -3.35 -10.17
C ILE A 7 -17.00 -2.14 -10.62
N CYS A 8 -18.00 -2.36 -11.48
CA CYS A 8 -19.04 -1.42 -11.86
C CYS A 8 -19.75 -0.71 -10.69
N LEU A 9 -19.97 -1.33 -9.52
CA LEU A 9 -20.75 -0.68 -8.44
C LEU A 9 -20.00 0.44 -7.71
N VAL A 10 -18.67 0.37 -7.62
CA VAL A 10 -17.83 1.45 -7.08
C VAL A 10 -17.86 2.65 -8.03
N ILE A 11 -17.79 2.37 -9.34
CA ILE A 11 -17.90 3.38 -10.41
C ILE A 11 -19.32 3.97 -10.48
N ILE A 12 -20.38 3.18 -10.24
CA ILE A 12 -21.78 3.63 -10.27
C ILE A 12 -22.13 4.51 -9.07
N GLY A 13 -21.71 4.16 -7.85
CA GLY A 13 -21.89 5.02 -6.67
C GLY A 13 -21.19 6.37 -6.82
N TRP A 14 -20.02 6.37 -7.46
CA TRP A 14 -19.25 7.55 -7.83
C TRP A 14 -19.92 8.39 -8.93
N TYR A 15 -20.49 7.76 -9.95
CA TYR A 15 -21.27 8.43 -11.00
C TYR A 15 -22.55 9.09 -10.45
N ILE A 16 -23.21 8.44 -9.49
CA ILE A 16 -24.41 8.93 -8.83
C ILE A 16 -24.07 10.16 -7.96
N TRP A 17 -22.97 10.14 -7.22
CA TRP A 17 -22.59 11.30 -6.41
C TRP A 17 -22.13 12.50 -7.27
N PHE A 18 -21.42 12.27 -8.38
CA PHE A 18 -21.10 13.33 -9.36
C PHE A 18 -22.37 14.01 -9.91
N ARG A 19 -23.45 13.22 -10.10
CA ARG A 19 -24.77 13.76 -10.48
C ARG A 19 -25.49 14.47 -9.34
N ILE A 20 -25.36 14.00 -8.09
CA ILE A 20 -25.99 14.61 -6.90
C ILE A 20 -25.26 15.91 -6.49
N ALA A 21 -23.94 15.97 -6.63
CA ALA A 21 -23.10 17.12 -6.26
C ALA A 21 -23.10 18.25 -7.31
N GLY A 22 -23.95 18.16 -8.35
CA GLY A 22 -24.14 19.23 -9.33
C GLY A 22 -22.93 19.48 -10.26
N TRP A 23 -21.96 18.58 -10.31
CA TRP A 23 -20.80 18.66 -11.20
C TRP A 23 -21.15 18.24 -12.63
N TYR A 24 -22.09 18.97 -13.24
CA TYR A 24 -22.32 18.99 -14.68
C TYR A 24 -21.37 20.00 -15.32
N ALA A 25 -20.11 19.63 -15.51
CA ALA A 25 -19.24 20.38 -16.40
C ALA A 25 -19.42 19.86 -17.85
N PRO A 26 -19.77 20.72 -18.84
CA PRO A 26 -19.78 20.33 -20.26
C PRO A 26 -18.36 19.98 -20.80
N HIS A 27 -17.33 20.15 -19.97
CA HIS A 27 -15.94 19.83 -20.26
C HIS A 27 -15.52 18.62 -19.41
N LYS A 28 -15.54 17.43 -20.02
CA LYS A 28 -15.03 16.19 -19.42
C LYS A 28 -13.50 16.20 -19.40
N VAL A 29 -12.92 17.01 -18.52
CA VAL A 29 -11.47 17.17 -18.42
C VAL A 29 -11.07 16.68 -17.03
N GLY A 30 -11.05 15.35 -16.92
CA GLY A 30 -10.73 14.63 -15.69
C GLY A 30 -9.97 13.37 -16.04
N TRP A 31 -8.88 13.11 -15.33
CA TRP A 31 -7.98 12.01 -15.64
C TRP A 31 -7.81 11.12 -14.43
N MET A 32 -7.95 9.82 -14.65
CA MET A 32 -7.98 8.83 -13.60
C MET A 32 -6.83 7.85 -13.78
N HIS A 33 -6.18 7.50 -12.68
CA HIS A 33 -5.20 6.43 -12.62
C HIS A 33 -5.54 5.49 -11.47
N GLU A 34 -5.50 4.19 -11.74
CA GLU A 34 -5.89 3.16 -10.80
C GLU A 34 -4.74 2.19 -10.59
N VAL A 35 -4.55 1.77 -9.34
CA VAL A 35 -3.56 0.78 -8.97
C VAL A 35 -4.14 -0.18 -7.93
N TRP A 36 -3.80 -1.45 -8.08
CA TRP A 36 -4.06 -2.47 -7.07
C TRP A 36 -2.87 -2.56 -6.14
N LEU A 37 -3.15 -2.49 -4.83
CA LEU A 37 -2.13 -2.54 -3.79
C LEU A 37 -2.37 -3.75 -2.90
N ASP A 38 -1.32 -4.55 -2.70
CA ASP A 38 -1.31 -5.70 -1.78
C ASP A 38 -1.04 -5.25 -0.34
N HIS A 39 -1.78 -4.23 0.11
CA HIS A 39 -1.68 -3.62 1.43
C HIS A 39 -3.08 -3.30 1.98
N PRO A 40 -3.27 -3.27 3.31
CA PRO A 40 -4.56 -2.87 3.89
C PRO A 40 -4.95 -1.44 3.47
N ALA A 41 -6.24 -1.22 3.19
CA ALA A 41 -6.77 0.09 2.83
C ALA A 41 -6.45 1.19 3.86
N THR A 42 -6.37 0.83 5.14
CA THR A 42 -5.98 1.72 6.24
C THR A 42 -4.54 2.21 6.08
N THR A 43 -3.61 1.34 5.70
CA THR A 43 -2.20 1.69 5.43
C THR A 43 -2.09 2.63 4.24
N VAL A 44 -2.81 2.32 3.15
CA VAL A 44 -2.83 3.16 1.95
C VAL A 44 -3.39 4.55 2.27
N ARG A 45 -4.52 4.63 2.98
CA ARG A 45 -5.11 5.90 3.44
C ARG A 45 -4.14 6.69 4.32
N ALA A 46 -3.43 6.04 5.23
CA ALA A 46 -2.46 6.71 6.09
C ALA A 46 -1.29 7.31 5.29
N ALA A 47 -0.82 6.62 4.24
CA ALA A 47 0.21 7.14 3.34
C ALA A 47 -0.28 8.37 2.54
N ILE A 48 -1.51 8.33 2.03
CA ILE A 48 -2.16 9.46 1.34
C ILE A 48 -2.23 10.69 2.26
N VAL A 49 -2.76 10.51 3.48
CA VAL A 49 -2.88 11.59 4.46
C VAL A 49 -1.51 12.16 4.85
N ARG A 50 -0.48 11.31 4.97
CA ARG A 50 0.89 11.78 5.23
C ARG A 50 1.45 12.61 4.08
N ARG A 51 1.14 12.25 2.83
CA ARG A 51 1.63 12.91 1.62
C ARG A 51 0.99 14.27 1.37
N PHE A 52 -0.30 14.40 1.62
CA PHE A 52 -1.07 15.61 1.31
C PHE A 52 -1.45 16.44 2.54
N GLY A 53 -1.26 15.90 3.74
CA GLY A 53 -1.64 16.54 5.00
C GLY A 53 -3.14 16.48 5.29
N ASN A 54 -3.53 17.08 6.42
CA ASN A 54 -4.92 17.24 6.87
C ASN A 54 -5.49 18.63 6.52
N GLY A 55 -5.19 19.18 5.34
CA GLY A 55 -5.65 20.52 4.92
C GLY A 55 -7.17 20.64 4.73
N GLU A 56 -7.65 21.39 3.73
CA GLU A 56 -9.07 21.42 3.34
C GLU A 56 -9.53 20.06 2.76
N ARG A 57 -9.61 19.05 3.63
CA ARG A 57 -9.99 17.68 3.32
C ARG A 57 -11.47 17.52 3.64
N THR A 58 -12.26 17.27 2.61
CA THR A 58 -13.60 16.68 2.79
C THR A 58 -13.45 15.16 2.70
N PHE A 59 -14.02 14.42 3.66
CA PHE A 59 -14.02 12.96 3.64
C PHE A 59 -15.44 12.43 3.51
N LEU A 60 -15.61 11.35 2.76
CA LEU A 60 -16.83 10.56 2.74
C LEU A 60 -16.48 9.15 3.21
N GLU A 61 -17.13 8.69 4.27
CA GLU A 61 -17.02 7.32 4.76
C GLU A 61 -18.32 6.57 4.46
N GLY A 62 -18.26 5.63 3.52
CA GLY A 62 -19.37 4.77 3.13
C GLY A 62 -18.87 3.62 2.27
N GLY A 63 -18.43 2.52 2.89
CA GLY A 63 -17.82 1.35 2.23
C GLY A 63 -16.44 1.57 1.59
N HIS A 64 -16.15 2.80 1.16
CA HIS A 64 -14.90 3.30 0.60
C HIS A 64 -14.56 4.65 1.23
N THR A 65 -13.28 5.06 1.17
CA THR A 65 -12.85 6.37 1.64
C THR A 65 -12.43 7.23 0.45
N ILE A 66 -12.97 8.44 0.34
CA ILE A 66 -12.58 9.40 -0.68
C ILE A 66 -12.04 10.66 0.00
N ASP A 67 -10.84 11.06 -0.40
CA ASP A 67 -10.16 12.26 0.03
C ASP A 67 -10.12 13.29 -1.11
N PHE A 68 -10.58 14.51 -0.82
CA PHE A 68 -10.59 15.62 -1.76
C PHE A 68 -9.53 16.66 -1.37
N TYR A 69 -8.71 17.08 -2.34
CA TYR A 69 -7.69 18.12 -2.15
C TYR A 69 -7.82 19.17 -3.26
N ARG A 70 -8.03 20.43 -2.87
CA ARG A 70 -8.01 21.56 -3.81
C ARG A 70 -6.60 22.12 -3.95
N ARG A 71 -6.26 22.55 -5.16
CA ARG A 71 -5.02 23.28 -5.49
C ARG A 71 -5.26 24.28 -6.62
N GLY A 72 -4.24 25.10 -6.91
CA GLY A 72 -4.24 26.10 -7.99
C GLY A 72 -4.63 27.50 -7.50
N ASP A 73 -4.47 28.48 -8.38
CA ASP A 73 -4.79 29.88 -8.10
C ASP A 73 -6.27 30.15 -8.43
N ALA A 74 -7.09 30.35 -7.39
CA ALA A 74 -8.52 30.61 -7.52
C ALA A 74 -8.87 31.84 -8.41
N ARG A 75 -7.91 32.73 -8.69
CA ARG A 75 -8.10 33.87 -9.61
C ARG A 75 -8.11 33.44 -11.09
N VAL A 76 -7.57 32.26 -11.40
CA VAL A 76 -7.55 31.70 -12.76
C VAL A 76 -8.93 31.17 -13.10
N THR A 77 -9.67 31.91 -13.92
CA THR A 77 -11.02 31.55 -14.38
C THR A 77 -11.08 31.12 -15.84
N ARG A 78 -9.97 31.30 -16.59
CA ARG A 78 -9.88 31.00 -18.02
C ARG A 78 -8.49 30.49 -18.38
N VAL A 79 -8.42 29.38 -19.10
CA VAL A 79 -7.16 28.72 -19.50
C VAL A 79 -7.11 28.53 -21.02
N ARG A 80 -6.12 29.13 -21.66
CA ARG A 80 -5.86 29.05 -23.11
C ARG A 80 -4.48 28.44 -23.36
N HIS A 81 -4.30 27.82 -24.52
CA HIS A 81 -3.00 27.32 -24.97
C HIS A 81 -2.77 27.71 -26.44
N PRO A 82 -1.59 28.27 -26.79
CA PRO A 82 -0.53 28.70 -25.87
C PRO A 82 -1.00 29.86 -24.98
N GLY A 83 -0.54 29.91 -23.73
CA GLY A 83 -0.95 30.90 -22.74
C GLY A 83 -0.01 30.91 -21.53
N PRO A 84 -0.11 31.92 -20.65
CA PRO A 84 0.84 32.11 -19.55
C PRO A 84 0.51 31.29 -18.29
N VAL A 85 -0.53 30.45 -18.33
CA VAL A 85 -1.01 29.71 -17.15
C VAL A 85 -0.24 28.40 -17.06
N GLU A 86 0.50 28.22 -15.97
CA GLU A 86 1.15 26.93 -15.68
C GLU A 86 0.13 25.89 -15.22
N PHE A 87 0.40 24.61 -15.44
CA PHE A 87 -0.54 23.54 -15.06
C PHE A 87 -0.87 23.53 -13.57
N GLY A 88 0.12 23.79 -12.71
CA GLY A 88 -0.05 23.83 -11.26
C GLY A 88 -0.90 25.00 -10.76
N ASP A 89 -1.04 26.07 -11.55
CA ASP A 89 -1.85 27.24 -11.21
C ASP A 89 -3.32 27.06 -11.58
N ILE A 90 -3.66 26.06 -12.39
CA ILE A 90 -5.04 25.78 -12.77
C ILE A 90 -5.78 25.27 -11.52
N PRO A 91 -6.93 25.88 -11.15
CA PRO A 91 -7.74 25.37 -10.06
C PRO A 91 -8.22 23.95 -10.36
N THR A 92 -7.77 23.00 -9.56
CA THR A 92 -8.13 21.58 -9.70
C THR A 92 -8.52 20.95 -8.38
N MET A 93 -9.41 19.96 -8.45
CA MET A 93 -9.68 19.00 -7.40
C MET A 93 -8.92 17.71 -7.67
N LEU A 94 -8.09 17.31 -6.72
CA LEU A 94 -7.54 15.97 -6.62
C LEU A 94 -8.48 15.11 -5.78
N SER A 95 -8.95 14.00 -6.32
CA SER A 95 -9.80 13.04 -5.62
C SER A 95 -9.07 11.71 -5.50
N ILE A 96 -8.87 11.21 -4.28
CA ILE A 96 -8.23 9.91 -4.03
C ILE A 96 -9.24 8.98 -3.37
N CYS A 97 -9.63 7.93 -4.07
CA CYS A 97 -10.48 6.88 -3.55
C CYS A 97 -9.64 5.67 -3.15
N VAL A 98 -9.89 5.15 -1.95
CA VAL A 98 -9.38 3.86 -1.51
C VAL A 98 -10.56 2.95 -1.23
N ALA A 99 -10.61 1.82 -1.94
CA ALA A 99 -11.66 0.83 -1.87
C ALA A 99 -11.09 -0.56 -1.60
N VAL A 100 -11.84 -1.42 -0.89
CA VAL A 100 -11.53 -2.85 -0.79
C VAL A 100 -12.47 -3.59 -1.73
N VAL A 101 -11.90 -4.29 -2.70
CA VAL A 101 -12.64 -5.06 -3.71
C VAL A 101 -12.08 -6.49 -3.73
N ASN A 102 -12.91 -7.48 -3.43
CA ASN A 102 -12.51 -8.89 -3.35
C ASN A 102 -11.29 -9.15 -2.43
N GLY A 103 -11.20 -8.42 -1.32
CA GLY A 103 -10.10 -8.56 -0.35
C GLY A 103 -8.78 -7.89 -0.76
N ARG A 104 -8.72 -7.24 -1.92
CA ARG A 104 -7.57 -6.44 -2.36
C ARG A 104 -7.91 -4.95 -2.30
N THR A 105 -6.89 -4.12 -2.07
CA THR A 105 -7.07 -2.67 -2.01
C THR A 105 -6.89 -2.08 -3.41
N LEU A 106 -7.90 -1.33 -3.85
CA LEU A 106 -7.87 -0.51 -5.05
C LEU A 106 -7.70 0.95 -4.64
N MET A 107 -6.67 1.60 -5.19
CA MET A 107 -6.50 3.04 -5.10
C MET A 107 -6.79 3.66 -6.46
N SER A 108 -7.65 4.67 -6.49
CA SER A 108 -8.01 5.42 -7.69
C SER A 108 -7.77 6.90 -7.43
N LEU A 109 -6.92 7.52 -8.24
CA LEU A 109 -6.59 8.94 -8.18
C LEU A 109 -7.21 9.64 -9.39
N ARG A 110 -7.83 10.79 -9.18
CA ARG A 110 -8.35 11.64 -10.24
C ARG A 110 -7.97 13.10 -10.05
N ILE A 111 -7.56 13.76 -11.13
CA ILE A 111 -7.43 15.22 -11.21
C ILE A 111 -8.57 15.75 -12.07
N ASP A 112 -9.36 16.68 -11.53
CA ASP A 112 -10.42 17.40 -12.23
C ASP A 112 -10.18 18.90 -12.18
N ILE A 113 -10.31 19.58 -13.31
CA ILE A 113 -10.34 21.05 -13.32
C ILE A 113 -11.66 21.51 -12.71
N LEU A 114 -11.60 22.51 -11.84
CA LEU A 114 -12.79 23.04 -11.17
C LEU A 114 -13.78 23.63 -12.19
N PRO A 115 -15.10 23.44 -11.99
CA PRO A 115 -16.12 23.80 -12.98
C PRO A 115 -16.19 25.31 -13.27
N GLU A 116 -15.69 26.16 -12.36
CA GLU A 116 -15.62 27.61 -12.52
C GLU A 116 -14.56 28.04 -13.55
N VAL A 117 -13.65 27.14 -13.95
CA VAL A 117 -12.55 27.42 -14.88
C VAL A 117 -12.96 27.07 -16.31
N ARG A 118 -12.97 28.07 -17.20
CA ARG A 118 -13.19 27.84 -18.63
C ARG A 118 -11.90 27.44 -19.33
N VAL A 119 -11.84 26.19 -19.80
CA VAL A 119 -10.68 25.65 -20.53
C VAL A 119 -10.98 25.54 -22.03
N PHE A 120 -10.17 26.19 -22.86
CA PHE A 120 -10.30 26.12 -24.31
C PHE A 120 -9.76 24.80 -24.87
N ARG A 121 -10.31 24.28 -25.98
CA ARG A 121 -9.96 22.96 -26.53
C ARG A 121 -8.45 22.71 -26.67
N ALA A 122 -7.69 23.68 -27.16
CA ALA A 122 -6.24 23.56 -27.30
C ALA A 122 -5.52 23.37 -25.95
N ALA A 123 -6.02 24.03 -24.90
CA ALA A 123 -5.52 23.83 -23.53
C ALA A 123 -5.93 22.47 -22.97
N GLN A 124 -7.16 22.00 -23.24
CA GLN A 124 -7.63 20.69 -22.75
C GLN A 124 -6.71 19.56 -23.18
N GLN A 125 -6.30 19.54 -24.46
CA GLN A 125 -5.39 18.53 -25.00
C GLN A 125 -4.00 18.62 -24.36
N HIS A 126 -3.46 19.84 -24.22
CA HIS A 126 -2.15 20.05 -23.62
C HIS A 126 -2.09 19.59 -22.15
N TYR A 127 -3.03 20.04 -21.32
CA TYR A 127 -3.03 19.69 -19.89
C TYR A 127 -3.49 18.26 -19.60
N GLN A 128 -4.06 17.56 -20.59
CA GLN A 128 -4.40 16.14 -20.48
C GLN A 128 -3.20 15.25 -20.27
N GLU A 129 -2.13 15.50 -21.01
CA GLU A 129 -0.91 14.72 -20.88
C GLU A 129 -0.24 14.99 -19.53
N LEU A 130 -0.21 16.25 -19.12
CA LEU A 130 0.38 16.69 -17.86
C LEU A 130 -0.36 16.13 -16.63
N ALA A 131 -1.69 16.16 -16.64
CA ALA A 131 -2.47 15.56 -15.57
C ALA A 131 -2.31 14.04 -15.50
N GLY A 132 -2.21 13.37 -16.65
CA GLY A 132 -1.92 11.94 -16.69
C GLY A 132 -0.55 11.59 -16.10
N VAL A 133 0.47 12.41 -16.38
CA VAL A 133 1.81 12.28 -15.79
C VAL A 133 1.75 12.49 -14.28
N GLU A 134 1.11 13.56 -13.82
CA GLU A 134 0.98 13.84 -12.38
C GLU A 134 0.23 12.73 -11.65
N CYS A 135 -0.85 12.20 -12.24
CA CYS A 135 -1.59 11.10 -11.63
C CYS A 135 -0.69 9.87 -11.40
N ARG A 136 0.17 9.53 -12.36
CA ARG A 136 1.12 8.43 -12.22
C ARG A 136 2.14 8.72 -11.12
N VAL A 137 2.75 9.90 -11.13
CA VAL A 137 3.75 10.30 -10.13
C VAL A 137 3.19 10.19 -8.72
N VAL A 138 1.99 10.74 -8.47
CA VAL A 138 1.36 10.66 -7.15
C VAL A 138 1.06 9.22 -6.74
N VAL A 139 0.56 8.40 -7.67
CA VAL A 139 0.27 6.99 -7.39
C VAL A 139 1.55 6.22 -7.07
N ASP A 140 2.62 6.45 -7.82
CA ASP A 140 3.92 5.81 -7.61
C ASP A 140 4.52 6.25 -6.26
N GLU A 141 4.46 7.54 -5.91
CA GLU A 141 4.93 8.05 -4.63
C GLU A 141 4.21 7.42 -3.44
N VAL A 142 2.87 7.32 -3.51
CA VAL A 142 2.06 6.68 -2.47
C VAL A 142 2.38 5.18 -2.39
N THR A 143 2.49 4.50 -3.52
CA THR A 143 2.84 3.07 -3.59
C THR A 143 4.19 2.81 -2.93
N GLN A 144 5.23 3.55 -3.31
CA GLN A 144 6.56 3.44 -2.71
C GLN A 144 6.58 3.80 -1.22
N ALA A 145 5.75 4.74 -0.77
CA ALA A 145 5.65 5.08 0.64
C ALA A 145 5.05 3.93 1.47
N VAL A 146 4.06 3.23 0.91
CA VAL A 146 3.43 2.06 1.53
C VAL A 146 4.39 0.87 1.57
N GLU A 147 5.15 0.64 0.50
CA GLU A 147 6.18 -0.41 0.43
C GLU A 147 7.29 -0.17 1.46
N ARG A 148 7.84 1.06 1.53
CA ARG A 148 8.85 1.43 2.53
C ARG A 148 8.38 1.22 3.96
N GLN A 149 7.10 1.48 4.25
CA GLN A 149 6.53 1.20 5.57
C GLN A 149 6.48 -0.30 5.87
N ARG A 150 6.18 -1.14 4.88
CA ARG A 150 6.20 -2.59 5.03
C ARG A 150 7.60 -3.10 5.31
N GLU A 151 8.61 -2.59 4.60
CA GLU A 151 10.01 -2.93 4.83
C GLU A 151 10.49 -2.47 6.22
N ALA A 152 10.15 -1.25 6.63
CA ALA A 152 10.49 -0.74 7.96
C ALA A 152 9.78 -1.49 9.11
N SER A 153 8.61 -2.07 8.84
CA SER A 153 7.84 -2.87 9.80
C SER A 153 8.13 -4.36 9.71
N ALA A 154 8.93 -4.80 8.73
CA ALA A 154 9.33 -6.19 8.61
C ALA A 154 10.23 -6.53 9.81
N PRO A 155 10.03 -7.70 10.45
CA PRO A 155 10.91 -8.12 11.52
C PRO A 155 12.35 -8.13 11.02
N SER A 156 13.28 -7.59 11.81
CA SER A 156 14.70 -7.66 11.47
C SER A 156 15.13 -9.12 11.32
N ALA A 157 16.26 -9.37 10.62
CA ALA A 157 16.79 -10.71 10.45
C ALA A 157 16.88 -11.48 11.79
N ASP A 158 17.35 -10.80 12.84
CA ASP A 158 17.42 -11.37 14.20
C ASP A 158 16.05 -11.68 14.79
N GLN A 159 15.05 -10.78 14.64
CA GLN A 159 13.69 -11.05 15.12
C GLN A 159 13.06 -12.25 14.43
N SER A 160 13.29 -12.40 13.12
CA SER A 160 12.87 -13.58 12.36
C SER A 160 13.57 -14.85 12.86
N ASP A 161 14.85 -14.75 13.21
CA ASP A 161 15.63 -15.90 13.70
C ASP A 161 15.22 -16.33 15.12
N TYR A 162 14.96 -15.37 16.02
CA TYR A 162 14.38 -15.65 17.34
C TYR A 162 12.99 -16.29 17.19
N ALA A 163 12.15 -15.76 16.31
CA ALA A 163 10.82 -16.32 16.05
C ALA A 163 10.88 -17.74 15.47
N ALA A 164 11.85 -18.06 14.61
CA ALA A 164 12.05 -19.40 14.08
C ALA A 164 12.40 -20.43 15.17
N LEU A 165 13.04 -19.99 16.26
CA LEU A 165 13.33 -20.78 17.46
C LEU A 165 12.17 -20.75 18.49
N GLY A 166 11.07 -20.04 18.22
CA GLY A 166 9.97 -19.88 19.16
C GLY A 166 10.29 -18.94 20.33
N LEU A 167 11.30 -18.09 20.18
CA LEU A 167 11.77 -17.15 21.19
C LEU A 167 11.28 -15.73 20.92
N LYS A 168 11.21 -14.92 21.97
CA LYS A 168 10.99 -13.47 21.84
C LYS A 168 12.28 -12.79 21.37
N PRO A 169 12.19 -11.68 20.62
CA PRO A 169 13.34 -10.84 20.30
C PRO A 169 14.14 -10.47 21.55
N GLY A 170 15.46 -10.50 21.47
CA GLY A 170 16.35 -10.18 22.59
C GLY A 170 16.52 -11.31 23.61
N ALA A 171 16.12 -12.54 23.29
CA ALA A 171 16.44 -13.72 24.10
C ALA A 171 17.96 -13.89 24.25
N SER A 172 18.39 -14.26 25.46
CA SER A 172 19.81 -14.50 25.77
C SER A 172 20.36 -15.70 25.00
N TRP A 173 21.70 -15.74 24.86
CA TRP A 173 22.38 -16.85 24.19
C TRP A 173 22.04 -18.23 24.79
N GLU A 174 21.93 -18.32 26.12
CA GLU A 174 21.53 -19.55 26.81
C GLU A 174 20.11 -20.02 26.44
N GLN A 175 19.18 -19.06 26.27
CA GLN A 175 17.82 -19.35 25.82
C GLN A 175 17.80 -19.83 24.37
N VAL A 176 18.62 -19.23 23.50
CA VAL A 176 18.80 -19.67 22.09
C VAL A 176 19.34 -21.10 22.02
N GLN A 177 20.36 -21.42 22.80
CA GLN A 177 20.93 -22.77 22.86
C GLN A 177 19.94 -23.80 23.40
N THR A 178 19.11 -23.42 24.37
CA THR A 178 18.10 -24.31 24.96
C THR A 178 16.98 -24.57 23.96
N ALA A 179 16.42 -23.54 23.34
CA ALA A 179 15.40 -23.69 22.30
C ALA A 179 15.89 -24.52 21.11
N TYR A 180 17.15 -24.34 20.69
CA TYR A 180 17.75 -25.16 19.64
C TYR A 180 17.83 -26.63 20.02
N ARG A 181 18.32 -26.95 21.24
CA ARG A 181 18.38 -28.33 21.74
C ARG A 181 17.00 -28.97 21.79
N ASP A 182 16.00 -28.26 22.29
CA ASP A 182 14.62 -28.74 22.37
C ASP A 182 14.04 -29.00 20.98
N ALA A 183 14.29 -28.09 20.03
CA ALA A 183 13.87 -28.26 18.64
C ALA A 183 14.56 -29.46 17.96
N CYS A 184 15.86 -29.68 18.20
CA CYS A 184 16.57 -30.87 17.73
C CYS A 184 15.94 -32.14 18.29
N LEU A 185 15.66 -32.19 19.60
CA LEU A 185 15.03 -33.35 20.23
C LEU A 185 13.63 -33.67 19.66
N LYS A 186 12.90 -32.64 19.21
CA LYS A 186 11.54 -32.76 18.67
C LYS A 186 11.49 -33.09 17.18
N TYR A 187 12.41 -32.55 16.38
CA TYR A 187 12.34 -32.58 14.92
C TYR A 187 13.49 -33.35 14.24
N HIS A 188 14.40 -34.00 14.99
CA HIS A 188 15.51 -34.75 14.38
C HIS A 188 14.99 -35.92 13.53
N PRO A 189 15.48 -36.09 12.29
CA PRO A 189 15.01 -37.15 11.38
C PRO A 189 15.14 -38.55 12.01
N ASP A 190 16.26 -38.86 12.67
CA ASP A 190 16.49 -40.17 13.31
C ASP A 190 15.42 -40.55 14.35
N ARG A 191 14.80 -39.57 15.02
CA ARG A 191 13.74 -39.85 16.00
C ARG A 191 12.41 -40.16 15.34
N LEU A 192 12.20 -39.68 14.13
CA LEU A 192 10.98 -39.86 13.36
C LEU A 192 11.04 -41.11 12.48
N THR A 193 12.22 -41.59 12.12
CA THR A 193 12.41 -42.83 11.35
C THR A 193 12.04 -44.09 12.15
N GLY A 194 12.05 -44.04 13.49
CA GLY A 194 11.71 -45.15 14.38
C GLY A 194 10.27 -45.17 14.89
N GLN A 195 9.47 -44.16 14.56
CA GLN A 195 8.05 -44.05 14.94
C GLN A 195 7.21 -44.24 13.67
N GLN A 196 6.04 -44.90 13.75
CA GLN A 196 5.08 -45.00 12.64
C GLN A 196 4.45 -43.62 12.37
N VAL A 197 5.24 -42.68 11.86
CA VAL A 197 4.84 -41.31 11.55
C VAL A 197 4.55 -41.22 10.06
N GLU A 198 3.44 -40.58 9.71
CA GLU A 198 3.04 -40.34 8.32
C GLU A 198 4.15 -39.59 7.54
N PRO A 199 4.46 -39.98 6.28
CA PRO A 199 5.56 -39.40 5.51
C PRO A 199 5.52 -37.86 5.39
N HIS A 200 4.34 -37.27 5.24
CA HIS A 200 4.16 -35.82 5.16
C HIS A 200 4.59 -35.09 6.46
N LEU A 201 4.41 -35.72 7.62
CA LEU A 201 4.82 -35.13 8.91
C LEU A 201 6.34 -35.20 9.10
N VAL A 202 6.98 -36.25 8.57
CA VAL A 202 8.44 -36.37 8.56
C VAL A 202 9.04 -35.27 7.69
N GLU A 203 8.50 -35.03 6.50
CA GLU A 203 8.93 -33.92 5.63
C GLU A 203 8.78 -32.55 6.31
N LEU A 204 7.64 -32.30 6.96
CA LEU A 204 7.39 -31.05 7.68
C LEU A 204 8.39 -30.85 8.84
N ALA A 205 8.71 -31.92 9.58
CA ALA A 205 9.67 -31.88 10.66
C ALA A 205 11.10 -31.63 10.16
N VAL A 206 11.51 -32.27 9.06
CA VAL A 206 12.81 -32.01 8.40
C VAL A 206 12.90 -30.56 7.95
N GLN A 207 11.82 -30.02 7.38
CA GLN A 207 11.79 -28.62 6.96
C GLN A 207 11.93 -27.68 8.17
N ARG A 208 11.20 -27.94 9.26
CA ARG A 208 11.33 -27.19 10.51
C ARG A 208 12.72 -27.29 11.12
N PHE A 209 13.33 -28.46 11.11
CA PHE A 209 14.69 -28.66 11.60
C PHE A 209 15.72 -27.83 10.80
N LYS A 210 15.57 -27.76 9.48
CA LYS A 210 16.41 -26.91 8.61
C LYS A 210 16.25 -25.43 8.93
N GLU A 211 15.01 -24.96 9.10
CA GLU A 211 14.69 -23.57 9.45
C GLU A 211 15.33 -23.18 10.80
N VAL A 212 15.11 -23.98 11.84
CA VAL A 212 15.65 -23.77 13.20
C VAL A 212 17.18 -23.80 13.18
N SER A 213 17.79 -24.75 12.48
CA SER A 213 19.26 -24.87 12.38
C SER A 213 19.91 -23.72 11.62
N ALA A 214 19.22 -23.15 10.63
CA ALA A 214 19.69 -21.96 9.93
C ALA A 214 19.61 -20.71 10.83
N ALA A 215 18.50 -20.53 11.56
CA ALA A 215 18.32 -19.43 12.51
C ALA A 215 19.34 -19.48 13.66
N TYR A 216 19.57 -20.67 14.24
CA TYR A 216 20.59 -20.85 15.28
C TYR A 216 21.99 -20.46 14.83
N ARG A 217 22.40 -20.85 13.60
CA ARG A 217 23.70 -20.48 13.05
C ARG A 217 23.86 -18.96 12.91
N ARG A 218 22.85 -18.28 12.37
CA ARG A 218 22.87 -16.81 12.22
C ARG A 218 22.94 -16.09 13.57
N LEU A 219 22.13 -16.49 14.54
CA LEU A 219 22.17 -15.91 15.88
C LEU A 219 23.48 -16.22 16.61
N LYS A 220 24.07 -17.39 16.38
CA LYS A 220 25.39 -17.73 16.92
C LYS A 220 26.44 -16.75 16.42
N ASP A 221 26.46 -16.47 15.12
CA ASP A 221 27.46 -15.58 14.53
C ASP A 221 27.26 -14.12 14.99
N HIS A 222 26.00 -13.66 15.13
CA HIS A 222 25.70 -12.32 15.66
C HIS A 222 25.99 -12.16 17.15
N LEU A 223 25.70 -13.17 17.99
CA LEU A 223 25.88 -13.09 19.45
C LEU A 223 27.28 -13.49 19.92
N ALA A 224 28.05 -14.19 19.10
CA ALA A 224 29.44 -14.55 19.38
C ALA A 224 30.44 -13.46 18.97
N GLN A 225 30.03 -12.46 18.18
CA GLN A 225 30.81 -11.24 18.03
C GLN A 225 30.62 -10.39 19.30
N PRO A 226 31.71 -10.08 20.04
CA PRO A 226 31.58 -9.22 21.20
C PRO A 226 31.01 -7.89 20.74
N GLN A 227 30.06 -7.36 21.51
CA GLN A 227 29.65 -5.96 21.45
C GLN A 227 30.91 -5.10 21.49
N HIS A 228 31.40 -4.66 20.33
CA HIS A 228 32.38 -3.60 20.25
C HIS A 228 31.65 -2.31 20.59
N ALA A 229 31.78 -1.97 21.88
CA ALA A 229 31.87 -0.64 22.48
C ALA A 229 31.53 0.56 21.59
#